data_AF-A0A960SRA2-F1
#
_entry.id   AF-A0A960SRA2-F1
#
_cell.length_a   1.000
_cell.length_b   1.000
_cell.length_c   1.000
_cell.angle_alpha   90.00
_cell.angle_beta   90.00
_cell.angle_gamma   90.00
#
_symmetry.space_group_name_H-M   'P 1'
#
loop_
_entity.id
_entity.type
_entity.pdbx_description
1 polymer ?
#
loop_
_entity_poly.entity_id
_entity_poly.type
_entity_poly.pdbx_seq_one_letter_code
_entity_poly.pdbx_strand_id
1 'polypeptide(L)'
;PGNSGILMRINGEPRSLPRCIESQLKSGRAGDLYAFHDMGLGGESERVQTIKDHALGGNITGLPRLSTNEAKPGEWNRAEVTVRGDSIVVVINGVKVNEATGAEIMAGPIGLQSEGGEIHFRRVEIVPLNL
;
A
#
# COMPACT_ATOMS: atom_id res chain seq x y z
N PRO A 1 0.38 1.65 18.85
CA PRO A 1 0.25 0.78 17.65
C PRO A 1 -1.04 1.14 16.90
N GLY A 2 -0.99 1.38 15.59
CA GLY A 2 -2.13 1.83 14.79
C GLY A 2 -2.16 1.19 13.40
N ASN A 3 -3.22 1.49 12.63
CA ASN A 3 -3.43 1.07 11.25
C ASN A 3 -3.59 2.31 10.34
N SER A 4 -2.92 2.29 9.19
CA SER A 4 -2.79 3.42 8.27
C SER A 4 -2.28 2.91 6.92
N GLY A 5 -2.32 3.72 5.86
CA GLY A 5 -1.83 3.33 4.54
C GLY A 5 -1.47 4.50 3.64
N ILE A 6 -0.59 4.22 2.67
CA ILE A 6 -0.34 5.09 1.52
C ILE A 6 -1.11 4.51 0.34
N LEU A 7 -2.18 5.21 -0.06
CA LEU A 7 -3.07 4.80 -1.13
C LEU A 7 -2.58 5.36 -2.46
N MET A 8 -2.68 4.56 -3.52
CA MET A 8 -2.32 4.94 -4.88
C MET A 8 -3.39 4.46 -5.86
N ARG A 9 -3.57 5.19 -6.97
CA ARG A 9 -4.58 4.87 -8.00
C ARG A 9 -5.99 4.84 -7.44
N ILE A 10 -6.32 5.75 -6.52
CA ILE A 10 -7.69 5.87 -6.01
C ILE A 10 -8.65 6.13 -7.17
N ASN A 11 -9.72 5.35 -7.27
CA ASN A 11 -10.68 5.46 -8.37
C ASN A 11 -12.08 4.95 -7.98
N GLY A 12 -13.03 5.08 -8.91
CA GLY A 12 -14.42 4.68 -8.72
C GLY A 12 -15.21 5.59 -7.78
N GLU A 13 -16.40 5.12 -7.38
CA GLU A 13 -17.27 5.85 -6.47
C GLU A 13 -16.63 6.02 -5.06
N PRO A 14 -16.77 7.19 -4.41
CA PRO A 14 -16.24 7.43 -3.08
C PRO A 14 -16.78 6.45 -2.02
N ARG A 15 -15.88 5.91 -1.19
CA ARG A 15 -16.15 4.93 -0.11
C ARG A 15 -15.20 5.16 1.06
N SER A 16 -15.52 4.63 2.24
CA SER A 16 -14.66 4.73 3.43
C SER A 16 -13.29 4.07 3.23
N LEU A 17 -13.26 2.90 2.61
CA LEU A 17 -12.06 2.28 2.06
C LEU A 17 -12.18 2.28 0.53
N PRO A 18 -11.49 3.18 -0.20
CA PRO A 18 -11.72 3.37 -1.63
C PRO A 18 -11.14 2.22 -2.47
N ARG A 19 -11.61 2.10 -3.72
CA ARG A 19 -10.95 1.26 -4.73
C ARG A 19 -9.59 1.86 -5.06
N CYS A 20 -8.54 1.19 -4.61
CA CYS A 20 -7.15 1.63 -4.77
C CYS A 20 -6.19 0.47 -4.52
N ILE A 21 -4.89 0.73 -4.77
CA ILE A 21 -3.80 -0.08 -4.24
C ILE A 21 -3.23 0.65 -3.03
N GLU A 22 -2.89 -0.08 -1.98
CA GLU A 22 -2.36 0.45 -0.72
C GLU A 22 -0.99 -0.16 -0.45
N SER A 23 -0.03 0.68 -0.08
CA SER A 23 1.12 0.29 0.73
C SER A 23 0.75 0.46 2.20
N GLN A 24 0.60 -0.65 2.90
CA GLN A 24 0.12 -0.74 4.27
C GLN A 24 1.15 -0.15 5.26
N LEU A 25 0.67 0.53 6.31
CA LEU A 25 1.49 1.11 7.39
C LEU A 25 1.09 0.61 8.80
N LYS A 26 0.20 -0.38 8.89
CA LYS A 26 -0.16 -1.05 10.15
C LYS A 26 1.10 -1.54 10.86
N SER A 27 1.18 -1.24 12.15
CA SER A 27 2.25 -1.71 13.03
C SER A 27 2.39 -3.23 12.92
N GLY A 28 3.60 -3.72 12.63
CA GLY A 28 3.86 -5.15 12.41
C GLY A 28 3.76 -5.58 10.95
N ARG A 29 3.29 -4.70 10.05
CA ARG A 29 2.88 -5.02 8.67
C ARG A 29 3.26 -3.93 7.66
N ALA A 30 4.09 -2.96 8.06
CA ALA A 30 4.49 -1.87 7.17
C ALA A 30 5.16 -2.41 5.89
N GLY A 31 4.62 -2.03 4.73
CA GLY A 31 5.08 -2.43 3.41
C GLY A 31 4.39 -3.65 2.79
N ASP A 32 3.40 -4.25 3.46
CA ASP A 32 2.45 -5.12 2.76
C ASP A 32 1.71 -4.31 1.67
N LEU A 33 1.32 -4.97 0.58
CA LEU A 33 0.53 -4.36 -0.48
C LEU A 33 -0.88 -4.97 -0.51
N TYR A 34 -1.89 -4.14 -0.69
CA TYR A 34 -3.28 -4.56 -0.87
C TYR A 34 -3.92 -3.86 -2.06
N ALA A 35 -4.69 -4.58 -2.85
CA ALA A 35 -5.52 -4.03 -3.90
C ALA A 35 -6.98 -4.29 -3.56
N PHE A 36 -7.73 -3.22 -3.31
CA PHE A 36 -9.11 -3.27 -2.85
C PHE A 36 -10.09 -3.24 -4.02
N HIS A 37 -11.30 -3.78 -3.81
CA HIS A 37 -12.41 -3.75 -4.76
C HIS A 37 -12.04 -4.29 -6.14
N ASP A 38 -11.48 -5.50 -6.15
CA ASP A 38 -11.13 -6.25 -7.36
C ASP A 38 -10.03 -5.60 -8.22
N MET A 39 -9.24 -4.67 -7.65
CA MET A 39 -8.07 -4.16 -8.36
C MET A 39 -7.02 -5.25 -8.55
N GLY A 40 -6.46 -5.32 -9.76
CA GLY A 40 -5.38 -6.24 -10.08
C GLY A 40 -4.11 -5.95 -9.27
N LEU A 41 -3.53 -6.99 -8.69
CA LEU A 41 -2.21 -6.99 -8.04
C LEU A 41 -1.61 -8.39 -8.15
N GLY A 42 -0.35 -8.46 -8.54
CA GLY A 42 0.41 -9.70 -8.63
C GLY A 42 1.77 -9.59 -7.94
N GLY A 43 2.59 -10.61 -8.14
CA GLY A 43 3.89 -10.78 -7.53
C GLY A 43 4.28 -12.25 -7.55
N GLU A 44 5.20 -12.66 -6.69
CA GLU A 44 5.49 -14.08 -6.47
C GLU A 44 4.22 -14.82 -6.06
N SER A 45 3.80 -15.79 -6.88
CA SER A 45 2.48 -16.44 -6.79
C SER A 45 2.21 -17.08 -5.43
N GLU A 46 3.25 -17.64 -4.78
CA GLU A 46 3.15 -18.26 -3.45
C GLU A 46 2.84 -17.25 -2.34
N ARG A 47 3.08 -15.95 -2.57
CA ARG A 47 2.83 -14.87 -1.60
C ARG A 47 1.49 -14.18 -1.82
N VAL A 48 0.88 -14.34 -2.99
CA VAL A 48 -0.40 -13.69 -3.30
C VAL A 48 -1.51 -14.31 -2.45
N GLN A 49 -2.23 -13.45 -1.74
CA GLN A 49 -3.35 -13.81 -0.88
C GLN A 49 -4.63 -13.18 -1.41
N THR A 50 -5.75 -13.85 -1.22
CA THR A 50 -7.08 -13.32 -1.60
C THR A 50 -7.98 -13.33 -0.39
N ILE A 51 -8.66 -12.21 -0.14
CA ILE A 51 -9.75 -12.09 0.83
C ILE A 51 -10.99 -11.76 0.01
N LYS A 52 -12.05 -12.55 0.14
CA LYS A 52 -13.31 -12.31 -0.54
C LYS A 52 -14.30 -11.60 0.38
N ASP A 53 -15.17 -10.80 -0.22
CA ASP A 53 -16.33 -10.18 0.45
C ASP A 53 -15.95 -9.40 1.74
N HIS A 54 -14.79 -8.72 1.75
CA HIS A 54 -14.40 -7.88 2.88
C HIS A 54 -15.37 -6.70 3.01
N ALA A 55 -15.94 -6.51 4.21
CA ALA A 55 -17.05 -5.59 4.45
C ALA A 55 -16.84 -4.16 3.92
N LEU A 56 -15.60 -3.65 3.94
CA LEU A 56 -15.26 -2.32 3.41
C LEU A 56 -14.44 -2.36 2.13
N GLY A 57 -13.71 -3.45 1.90
CA GLY A 57 -12.66 -3.53 0.87
C GLY A 57 -13.05 -4.35 -0.35
N GLY A 58 -14.26 -4.92 -0.37
CA GLY A 58 -14.68 -5.85 -1.42
C GLY A 58 -13.79 -7.08 -1.48
N ASN A 59 -13.51 -7.57 -2.68
CA ASN A 59 -12.47 -8.56 -2.87
C ASN A 59 -11.11 -7.87 -2.85
N ILE A 60 -10.20 -8.44 -2.06
CA ILE A 60 -8.88 -7.89 -1.82
C ILE A 60 -7.84 -8.89 -2.30
N THR A 61 -6.92 -8.43 -3.15
CA THR A 61 -5.68 -9.14 -3.41
C THR A 61 -4.58 -8.55 -2.55
N GLY A 62 -3.95 -9.37 -1.72
CA GLY A 62 -2.86 -8.99 -0.84
C GLY A 62 -1.53 -9.58 -1.29
N LEU A 63 -0.46 -8.84 -1.08
CA LEU A 63 0.91 -9.29 -1.24
C LEU A 63 1.68 -8.88 0.03
N PRO A 64 1.83 -9.78 1.03
CA PRO A 64 2.59 -9.50 2.25
C PRO A 64 4.01 -9.05 1.91
N ARG A 65 4.71 -8.35 2.80
CA ARG A 65 6.14 -8.01 2.61
C ARG A 65 7.06 -9.24 2.75
N LEU A 66 8.24 -9.18 2.13
CA LEU A 66 9.31 -10.19 2.24
C LEU A 66 10.10 -10.08 3.54
N SER A 67 10.25 -8.86 4.06
CA SER A 67 11.02 -8.57 5.25
C SER A 67 10.43 -7.37 6.00
N THR A 68 10.80 -7.21 7.26
CA THR A 68 10.41 -6.03 8.04
C THR A 68 11.63 -5.17 8.35
N ASN A 69 11.44 -3.86 8.31
CA ASN A 69 12.44 -2.90 8.75
C ASN A 69 11.78 -1.68 9.41
N GLU A 70 10.57 -1.86 9.95
CA GLU A 70 9.85 -0.78 10.65
C GLU A 70 10.51 -0.46 12.00
N ALA A 71 10.55 0.82 12.34
CA ALA A 71 10.98 1.29 13.64
C ALA A 71 9.95 0.94 14.72
N LYS A 72 10.36 1.03 15.99
CA LYS A 72 9.45 0.83 17.13
C LYS A 72 8.30 1.85 17.10
N PRO A 73 7.11 1.51 17.62
CA PRO A 73 6.01 2.47 17.73
C PRO A 73 6.42 3.76 18.44
N GLY A 74 6.09 4.91 17.86
CA GLY A 74 6.48 6.25 18.35
C GLY A 74 7.69 6.85 17.63
N GLU A 75 8.48 6.02 16.93
CA GLU A 75 9.60 6.48 16.12
C GLU A 75 9.19 6.77 14.66
N TRP A 76 9.96 7.63 14.00
CA TRP A 76 9.72 7.95 12.60
C TRP A 76 10.16 6.82 11.67
N ASN A 77 9.30 6.46 10.73
CA ASN A 77 9.63 5.63 9.59
C ASN A 77 9.76 6.50 8.32
N ARG A 78 10.67 6.12 7.42
CA ARG A 78 10.68 6.61 6.03
C ARG A 78 10.12 5.52 5.13
N ALA A 79 9.00 5.80 4.50
CA ALA A 79 8.39 4.94 3.49
C ALA A 79 8.58 5.56 2.10
N GLU A 80 9.02 4.76 1.14
CA GLU A 80 9.12 5.14 -0.26
C GLU A 80 8.36 4.10 -1.08
N VAL A 81 7.48 4.59 -1.96
CA VAL A 81 6.70 3.76 -2.86
C VAL A 81 6.99 4.22 -4.28
N THR A 82 7.63 3.37 -5.07
CA THR A 82 7.88 3.63 -6.49
C THR A 82 6.84 2.90 -7.32
N VAL A 83 6.11 3.64 -8.15
CA VAL A 83 5.03 3.11 -9.00
C VAL A 83 5.38 3.36 -10.46
N ARG A 84 5.75 2.32 -11.20
CA ARG A 84 6.16 2.39 -12.61
C ARG A 84 5.39 1.38 -13.45
N GLY A 85 4.49 1.85 -14.32
CA GLY A 85 3.66 0.94 -15.12
C GLY A 85 2.85 0.03 -14.21
N ASP A 86 2.96 -1.28 -14.34
CA ASP A 86 2.31 -2.28 -13.48
C ASP A 86 3.19 -2.74 -12.30
N SER A 87 4.39 -2.17 -12.14
CA SER A 87 5.32 -2.50 -11.05
C SER A 87 5.20 -1.52 -9.89
N ILE A 88 5.21 -2.05 -8.66
CA ILE A 88 5.22 -1.30 -7.42
C ILE A 88 6.33 -1.83 -6.53
N VAL A 89 7.23 -0.95 -6.09
CA VAL A 89 8.30 -1.27 -5.14
C VAL A 89 8.09 -0.48 -3.85
N VAL A 90 8.15 -1.16 -2.71
CA VAL A 90 8.03 -0.55 -1.39
C VAL A 90 9.35 -0.68 -0.62
N VAL A 91 9.85 0.45 -0.14
CA VAL A 91 11.05 0.55 0.68
C VAL A 91 10.66 1.15 2.04
N ILE A 92 11.04 0.49 3.12
CA ILE A 92 10.86 0.97 4.49
C ILE A 92 12.23 1.12 5.14
N ASN A 93 12.53 2.34 5.61
CA ASN A 93 13.80 2.69 6.25
C ASN A 93 15.04 2.23 5.45
N GLY A 94 14.99 2.40 4.12
CA GLY A 94 16.10 2.08 3.20
C GLY A 94 16.18 0.61 2.76
N VAL A 95 15.30 -0.27 3.25
CA VAL A 95 15.25 -1.69 2.85
C VAL A 95 14.05 -1.92 1.93
N LYS A 96 14.28 -2.51 0.76
CA LYS A 96 13.20 -3.00 -0.12
C LYS A 96 12.48 -4.15 0.60
N VAL A 97 11.24 -3.90 1.02
CA VAL A 97 10.44 -4.87 1.76
C VAL A 97 9.40 -5.56 0.89
N ASN A 98 9.03 -4.96 -0.24
CA ASN A 98 8.05 -5.56 -1.15
C ASN A 98 8.23 -5.12 -2.60
N GLU A 99 7.82 -5.98 -3.52
CA GLU A 99 7.81 -5.75 -4.95
C GLU A 99 6.64 -6.52 -5.56
N ALA A 100 5.76 -5.79 -6.24
CA ALA A 100 4.61 -6.32 -6.96
C ALA A 100 4.73 -6.04 -8.46
N THR A 101 4.11 -6.90 -9.24
CA THR A 101 3.92 -6.77 -10.70
C THR A 101 2.45 -7.00 -11.04
N GLY A 102 2.03 -6.72 -12.28
CA GLY A 102 0.62 -6.90 -12.66
C GLY A 102 -0.36 -6.04 -11.86
N ALA A 103 0.12 -4.94 -11.26
CA ALA A 103 -0.75 -3.96 -10.61
C ALA A 103 -1.58 -3.21 -11.67
N GLU A 104 -2.89 -3.20 -11.52
CA GLU A 104 -3.82 -2.58 -12.47
C GLU A 104 -3.48 -1.11 -12.73
N ILE A 105 -3.19 -0.76 -13.99
CA ILE A 105 -2.76 0.58 -14.39
C ILE A 105 -3.96 1.51 -14.56
N MET A 106 -4.06 2.46 -13.65
CA MET A 106 -5.06 3.52 -13.69
C MET A 106 -4.50 4.82 -13.12
N ALA A 107 -4.86 5.95 -13.73
CA ALA A 107 -4.63 7.26 -13.13
C ALA A 107 -5.62 7.49 -11.98
N GLY A 108 -5.15 8.11 -10.90
CA GLY A 108 -6.00 8.43 -9.76
C GLY A 108 -5.23 9.15 -8.67
N PRO A 109 -5.92 9.73 -7.68
CA PRO A 109 -5.28 10.39 -6.55
C PRO A 109 -4.37 9.45 -5.75
N ILE A 110 -3.42 10.07 -5.05
CA ILE A 110 -2.64 9.48 -3.97
C ILE A 110 -3.29 9.93 -2.65
N GLY A 111 -3.42 9.02 -1.69
CA GLY A 111 -4.05 9.29 -0.40
C GLY A 111 -3.20 8.83 0.78
N LEU A 112 -3.40 9.47 1.92
CA LEU A 112 -2.87 9.04 3.21
C LEU A 112 -4.06 8.66 4.09
N GLN A 113 -4.09 7.43 4.56
CA GLN A 113 -5.21 6.84 5.28
C GLN A 113 -4.90 6.73 6.77
N SER A 114 -5.92 6.86 7.62
CA SER A 114 -5.86 6.57 9.06
C SER A 114 -7.04 5.67 9.41
N GLU A 115 -6.78 4.59 10.13
CA GLU A 115 -7.79 3.63 10.56
C GLU A 115 -7.73 3.41 12.08
N GLY A 116 -8.59 4.12 12.80
CA GLY A 116 -8.86 3.92 14.22
C GLY A 116 -7.77 4.41 15.19
N GLY A 117 -6.61 4.85 14.70
CA GLY A 117 -5.50 5.32 15.54
C GLY A 117 -4.81 6.58 15.01
N GLU A 118 -4.17 7.31 15.92
CA GLU A 118 -3.37 8.49 15.58
C GLU A 118 -2.18 8.10 14.69
N ILE A 119 -1.97 8.87 13.62
CA ILE A 119 -0.87 8.74 12.68
C ILE A 119 -0.35 10.14 12.35
N HIS A 120 0.97 10.31 12.28
CA HIS A 120 1.59 11.56 11.89
C HIS A 120 2.38 11.37 10.59
N PHE A 121 2.22 12.31 9.65
CA PHE A 121 2.99 12.36 8.42
C PHE A 121 3.78 13.67 8.38
N ARG A 122 5.00 13.60 7.84
CA ARG A 122 5.82 14.78 7.54
C ARG A 122 6.68 14.51 6.31
N ARG A 123 7.10 15.58 5.62
CA ARG A 123 7.95 15.52 4.41
C ARG A 123 7.37 14.58 3.35
N VAL A 124 6.09 14.79 3.05
CA VAL A 124 5.39 14.04 2.00
C VAL A 124 5.76 14.69 0.66
N GLU A 125 6.46 13.93 -0.17
CA GLU A 125 6.97 14.38 -1.46
C GLU A 125 6.50 13.42 -2.54
N ILE A 126 6.15 13.96 -3.71
CA ILE A 126 5.78 13.19 -4.90
C ILE A 126 6.76 13.60 -5.99
N VAL A 127 7.47 12.62 -6.54
CA VAL A 127 8.42 12.82 -7.62
C VAL A 127 7.92 12.07 -8.85
N PRO A 128 7.60 12.78 -9.96
CA PRO A 128 7.29 12.12 -11.22
C PRO A 128 8.47 11.24 -11.67
N LEU A 129 8.18 10.06 -12.18
CA LEU A 129 9.22 9.23 -12.79
C LEU A 129 9.51 9.76 -14.19
N ASN A 130 10.78 10.05 -14.47
CA ASN A 130 11.22 10.29 -15.84
C ASN A 130 11.14 8.95 -16.57
N LEU A 131 10.19 8.84 -17.49
CA LEU A 131 9.97 7.67 -18.35
C LEU A 131 10.89 7.72 -19.57
#